data_AF-A0A2G9NHP7-F1
#
_entry.id   AF-A0A2G9NHP7-F1
#
_cell.length_a   1.000
_cell.length_b   1.000
_cell.length_c   1.000
_cell.angle_alpha   90.00
_cell.angle_beta   90.00
_cell.angle_gamma   90.00
#
_symmetry.space_group_name_H-M   'P 1'
#
loop_
_entity.id
_entity.type
_entity.pdbx_description
1 polymer ?
#
loop_
_entity_poly.entity_id
_entity_poly.type
_entity_poly.pdbx_seq_one_letter_code
_entity_poly.pdbx_strand_id
1 'polypeptide(L)'
;MIMNSQQKVYRESLQGLIVSGDSLREMAKEIGCSHHAIENGLERYSLYEDWKVYKELRKDRDERMKYLRVEVNKNLAYLFRQNLEQRMLSASENEVWAVKKTMEYRESLIKKQSNNVAHTKLYEIFYRYRTAVYSGEKLSLADLGEGLNLSDMNVKIILNRVGLVAMLNRGNRKISR
;
A
#
# COMPACT_ATOMS: atom_id res chain seq x y z
N MET A 1 -8.74 35.35 38.94
CA MET A 1 -7.97 35.84 37.77
C MET A 1 -8.88 35.81 36.55
N ILE A 2 -9.15 36.95 35.92
CA ILE A 2 -9.91 37.01 34.67
C ILE A 2 -8.95 36.64 33.54
N MET A 3 -9.21 35.52 32.84
CA MET A 3 -8.44 35.14 31.65
C MET A 3 -8.71 36.14 30.52
N ASN A 4 -7.65 36.65 29.90
CA ASN A 4 -7.76 37.49 28.70
C ASN A 4 -8.31 36.64 27.53
N SER A 5 -9.06 37.25 26.60
CA SER A 5 -9.64 36.61 25.42
C SER A 5 -8.63 35.78 24.61
N GLN A 6 -7.40 36.26 24.46
CA GLN A 6 -6.32 35.51 23.78
C GLN A 6 -5.94 34.21 24.51
N GLN A 7 -5.94 34.20 25.85
CA GLN A 7 -5.65 33.00 26.63
C GLN A 7 -6.79 31.98 26.56
N LYS A 8 -8.03 32.46 26.45
CA LYS A 8 -9.21 31.61 26.28
C LYS A 8 -9.18 30.89 24.93
N VAL A 9 -8.93 31.62 23.84
CA VAL A 9 -8.80 31.05 22.49
C VAL A 9 -7.67 30.03 22.42
N TYR A 10 -6.50 30.35 22.98
CA TYR A 10 -5.36 29.43 23.03
C TYR A 10 -5.68 28.13 23.79
N ARG A 11 -6.38 28.24 24.93
CA ARG A 11 -6.79 27.08 25.73
C ARG A 11 -7.80 26.20 24.98
N GLU A 12 -8.77 26.80 24.30
CA GLU A 12 -9.76 26.06 23.51
C GLU A 12 -9.10 25.32 22.33
N SER A 13 -8.16 25.97 21.63
CA SER A 13 -7.38 25.31 20.58
C SER A 13 -6.55 24.13 21.09
N LEU A 14 -5.92 24.27 22.27
CA LEU A 14 -5.20 23.17 22.91
C LEU A 14 -6.13 22.00 23.26
N GLN A 15 -7.34 22.28 23.73
CA GLN A 15 -8.26 21.24 24.19
C GLN A 15 -8.73 20.32 23.07
N GLY A 16 -8.96 20.85 21.87
CA GLY A 16 -9.26 20.04 20.68
C GLY A 16 -8.12 19.06 20.34
N LEU A 17 -6.88 19.56 20.39
CA LEU A 17 -5.69 18.77 20.08
C LEU A 17 -5.35 17.74 21.17
N ILE A 18 -5.70 18.04 22.43
CA ILE A 18 -5.61 17.08 23.53
C ILE A 18 -6.54 15.92 23.26
N VAL A 19 -7.82 16.20 22.97
CA VAL A 19 -8.84 15.16 22.74
C VAL A 19 -8.51 14.29 21.52
N SER A 20 -7.87 14.83 20.48
CA SER A 20 -7.40 14.05 19.34
C SER A 20 -6.21 13.14 19.67
N GLY A 21 -5.54 13.38 20.81
CA GLY A 21 -4.34 12.66 21.24
C GLY A 21 -3.09 13.08 20.49
N ASP A 22 -3.01 14.35 20.05
CA ASP A 22 -1.89 14.85 19.27
C ASP A 22 -0.58 14.84 20.09
N SER A 23 0.53 14.56 19.42
CA SER A 23 1.85 14.74 20.02
C SER A 23 2.13 16.23 20.20
N LEU A 24 2.98 16.58 21.18
CA LEU A 24 3.39 17.97 21.41
C LEU A 24 3.97 18.64 20.17
N ARG A 25 4.61 17.86 19.28
CA ARG A 25 5.15 18.35 18.00
C ARG A 25 4.05 18.65 16.99
N GLU A 26 3.03 17.81 16.89
CA GLU A 26 1.85 18.05 16.03
C GLU A 26 1.10 19.29 16.54
N MET A 27 0.87 19.38 17.84
CA MET A 27 0.25 20.54 18.47
C MET A 27 1.02 21.84 18.21
N ALA A 28 2.33 21.82 18.40
CA ALA A 28 3.20 22.97 18.17
C ALA A 28 3.17 23.43 16.71
N LYS A 29 3.12 22.48 15.77
CA LYS A 29 2.99 22.78 14.34
C LYS A 29 1.65 23.41 14.00
N GLU A 30 0.55 22.89 14.55
CA GLU A 30 -0.81 23.38 14.29
C GLU A 30 -1.01 24.79 14.85
N ILE A 31 -0.50 25.03 16.07
CA ILE A 31 -0.63 26.32 16.75
C ILE A 31 0.42 27.34 16.24
N GLY A 32 1.46 26.87 15.56
CA GLY A 32 2.55 27.73 15.05
C GLY A 32 3.50 28.22 16.14
N CYS A 33 3.77 27.40 17.16
CA CYS A 33 4.68 27.72 18.25
C CYS A 33 5.74 26.63 18.48
N SER A 34 6.57 26.79 19.51
CA SER A 34 7.55 25.77 19.87
C SER A 34 6.92 24.65 20.70
N HIS A 35 7.55 23.47 20.69
CA HIS A 35 7.18 22.34 21.55
C HIS A 35 7.14 22.73 23.03
N HIS A 36 8.17 23.45 23.50
CA HIS A 36 8.28 23.89 24.88
C HIS A 36 7.17 24.87 25.27
N ALA A 37 6.68 25.70 24.33
CA ALA A 37 5.55 26.59 24.58
C ALA A 37 4.22 25.82 24.78
N ILE A 38 4.03 24.71 24.06
CA ILE A 38 2.88 23.82 24.28
C ILE A 38 2.98 23.16 25.66
N GLU A 39 4.14 22.58 25.98
CA GLU A 39 4.40 21.92 27.26
C GLU A 39 4.14 22.83 28.46
N ASN A 40 4.73 24.03 28.45
CA ASN A 40 4.48 25.05 29.47
C ASN A 40 2.99 25.47 29.52
N GLY A 41 2.32 25.51 28.37
CA GLY A 41 0.88 25.78 28.29
C GLY A 41 0.04 24.70 28.97
N LEU A 42 0.34 23.42 28.70
CA LEU A 42 -0.35 22.28 29.32
C LEU A 42 -0.19 22.28 30.82
N GLU A 43 1.01 22.53 31.34
CA GLU A 43 1.27 22.62 32.79
C GLU A 43 0.50 23.80 33.41
N ARG A 44 0.61 24.99 32.79
CA ARG A 44 -0.04 26.22 33.28
C ARG A 44 -1.55 26.10 33.39
N TYR A 45 -2.18 25.35 32.49
CA TYR A 45 -3.63 25.14 32.49
C TYR A 45 -4.06 23.81 33.12
N SER A 46 -3.12 23.06 33.73
CA SER A 46 -3.37 21.76 34.36
C SER A 46 -4.01 20.72 33.41
N LEU A 47 -3.65 20.77 32.12
CA LEU A 47 -4.16 19.89 31.07
C LEU A 47 -3.21 18.73 30.73
N TYR A 48 -2.07 18.64 31.41
CA TYR A 48 -1.01 17.69 31.08
C TYR A 48 -1.41 16.23 31.30
N GLU A 49 -2.15 15.94 32.38
CA GLU A 49 -2.63 14.59 32.66
C GLU A 49 -3.73 14.15 31.68
N ASP A 50 -4.66 15.06 31.33
CA ASP A 50 -5.66 14.80 30.29
C ASP A 50 -4.97 14.46 28.96
N TRP A 51 -3.97 15.24 28.57
CA TRP A 51 -3.18 14.97 27.37
C TRP A 51 -2.55 13.58 27.35
N LYS A 52 -1.93 13.15 28.46
CA LYS A 52 -1.36 11.79 28.55
C LYS A 52 -2.42 10.71 28.33
N VAL A 53 -3.59 10.87 28.95
CA VAL A 53 -4.70 9.92 28.81
C VAL A 53 -5.13 9.81 27.35
N TYR A 54 -5.40 10.93 26.68
CA TYR A 54 -5.85 10.91 25.28
C TYR A 54 -4.76 10.44 24.31
N LYS A 55 -3.48 10.71 24.61
CA LYS A 55 -2.36 10.21 23.83
C LYS A 55 -2.27 8.68 23.87
N GLU A 56 -2.43 8.07 25.04
CA GLU A 56 -2.47 6.60 25.15
C GLU A 56 -3.72 6.02 24.47
N LEU A 57 -4.89 6.68 24.59
CA LEU A 57 -6.09 6.26 23.85
C LEU A 57 -5.90 6.29 22.33
N ARG A 58 -5.22 7.32 21.78
CA ARG A 58 -4.88 7.37 20.36
C ARG A 58 -3.94 6.22 19.98
N LYS A 59 -2.93 5.96 20.80
CA LYS A 59 -1.97 4.87 20.55
C LYS A 59 -2.67 3.51 20.52
N ASP A 60 -3.53 3.21 21.49
CA ASP A 60 -4.33 1.98 21.53
C ASP A 60 -5.24 1.86 20.29
N ARG A 61 -5.88 2.96 19.88
CA ARG A 61 -6.71 3.00 18.67
C ARG A 61 -5.87 2.71 17.42
N ASP A 62 -4.71 3.33 17.29
CA ASP A 62 -3.82 3.16 16.14
C ASP A 62 -3.27 1.73 16.06
N GLU A 63 -2.94 1.12 17.21
CA GLU A 63 -2.57 -0.29 17.31
C GLU A 63 -3.71 -1.20 16.87
N ARG A 64 -4.93 -1.02 17.41
CA ARG A 64 -6.11 -1.80 16.99
C ARG A 64 -6.39 -1.65 15.49
N MET A 65 -6.28 -0.45 14.94
CA MET A 65 -6.44 -0.21 13.51
C MET A 65 -5.36 -0.91 12.68
N LYS A 66 -4.13 -1.02 13.19
CA LYS A 66 -3.06 -1.78 12.55
C LYS A 66 -3.38 -3.27 12.51
N TYR A 67 -3.89 -3.85 13.60
CA TYR A 67 -4.35 -5.24 13.64
C TYR A 67 -5.50 -5.49 12.67
N LEU A 68 -6.53 -4.65 12.68
CA LEU A 68 -7.67 -4.74 11.76
C LEU A 68 -7.23 -4.67 10.30
N ARG A 69 -6.30 -3.77 9.94
CA ARG A 69 -5.75 -3.70 8.58
C ARG A 69 -5.06 -5.00 8.17
N VAL A 70 -4.30 -5.62 9.06
CA VAL A 70 -3.64 -6.90 8.79
C VAL A 70 -4.67 -8.00 8.58
N GLU A 71 -5.71 -8.06 9.41
CA GLU A 71 -6.76 -9.07 9.34
C GLU A 71 -7.64 -8.92 8.09
N VAL A 72 -8.06 -7.70 7.77
CA VAL A 72 -8.78 -7.40 6.52
C VAL A 72 -7.95 -7.79 5.30
N ASN A 73 -6.64 -7.51 5.30
CA ASN A 73 -5.77 -7.91 4.20
C ASN A 73 -5.63 -9.44 4.07
N LYS A 74 -5.60 -10.18 5.18
CA LYS A 74 -5.61 -11.65 5.16
C LYS A 74 -6.92 -12.20 4.60
N ASN A 75 -8.06 -11.65 5.03
CA ASN A 75 -9.37 -12.07 4.53
C ASN A 75 -9.56 -11.74 3.06
N LEU A 76 -9.12 -10.56 2.60
CA LEU A 76 -9.12 -10.20 1.18
C LEU A 76 -8.25 -11.15 0.36
N ALA A 77 -7.05 -11.50 0.85
CA ALA A 77 -6.18 -12.45 0.18
C ALA A 77 -6.83 -13.85 0.08
N TYR A 78 -7.54 -14.28 1.12
CA TYR A 78 -8.29 -15.54 1.14
C TYR A 78 -9.45 -15.55 0.13
N LEU A 79 -10.32 -14.54 0.17
CA LEU A 79 -11.46 -14.43 -0.76
C LEU A 79 -10.98 -14.33 -2.22
N PHE A 80 -9.87 -13.63 -2.45
CA PHE A 80 -9.26 -13.54 -3.76
C PHE A 80 -8.70 -14.89 -4.24
N ARG A 81 -8.05 -15.65 -3.35
CA ARG A 81 -7.59 -17.03 -3.65
C ARG A 81 -8.77 -17.91 -4.04
N GLN A 82 -9.86 -17.89 -3.28
CA GLN A 82 -11.06 -18.66 -3.62
C GLN A 82 -11.65 -18.26 -4.97
N ASN A 83 -11.74 -16.96 -5.26
CA ASN A 83 -12.25 -16.49 -6.55
C ASN A 83 -11.35 -16.96 -7.71
N LEU A 84 -10.03 -16.91 -7.53
CA LEU A 84 -9.09 -17.43 -8.52
C LEU A 84 -9.18 -18.94 -8.69
N GLU A 85 -9.32 -19.70 -7.62
CA GLU A 85 -9.53 -21.16 -7.67
C GLU A 85 -10.82 -21.52 -8.42
N GLN A 86 -11.92 -20.79 -8.17
CA GLN A 86 -13.17 -20.96 -8.91
C GLN A 86 -13.03 -20.64 -10.41
N ARG A 87 -12.28 -19.61 -10.74
CA ARG A 87 -11.96 -19.31 -12.15
C ARG A 87 -11.07 -20.40 -12.75
N MET A 88 -10.11 -20.95 -12.01
CA MET A 88 -9.29 -22.08 -12.49
C MET A 88 -10.11 -23.34 -12.78
N LEU A 89 -11.19 -23.60 -12.01
CA LEU A 89 -12.09 -24.74 -12.25
C LEU A 89 -12.94 -24.59 -13.52
N SER A 90 -13.10 -23.37 -14.03
CA SER A 90 -13.96 -23.06 -15.18
C SER A 90 -13.19 -22.58 -16.41
N ALA A 91 -11.86 -22.50 -16.34
CA ALA A 91 -11.05 -21.83 -17.35
C ALA A 91 -10.15 -22.77 -18.15
N SER A 92 -9.78 -22.32 -19.36
CA SER A 92 -8.84 -23.02 -20.24
C SER A 92 -7.46 -23.18 -19.60
N GLU A 93 -6.65 -24.14 -20.06
CA GLU A 93 -5.31 -24.42 -19.52
C GLU A 93 -4.40 -23.18 -19.45
N ASN A 94 -4.62 -22.19 -20.32
CA ASN A 94 -3.88 -20.93 -20.34
C ASN A 94 -4.19 -20.02 -19.16
N GLU A 95 -5.46 -19.93 -18.78
CA GLU A 95 -5.87 -19.13 -17.63
C GLU A 95 -5.38 -19.74 -16.31
N VAL A 96 -5.41 -21.07 -16.19
CA VAL A 96 -4.91 -21.80 -15.02
C VAL A 96 -3.45 -21.44 -14.72
N TRP A 97 -2.61 -21.29 -15.74
CA TRP A 97 -1.20 -20.95 -15.55
C TRP A 97 -0.96 -19.48 -15.24
N ALA A 98 -1.68 -18.57 -15.90
CA ALA A 98 -1.58 -17.13 -15.60
C ALA A 98 -1.95 -16.85 -14.14
N VAL A 99 -2.96 -17.57 -13.62
CA VAL A 99 -3.35 -17.53 -12.22
C VAL A 99 -2.25 -18.07 -11.31
N LYS A 100 -1.69 -19.26 -11.59
CA LYS A 100 -0.57 -19.82 -10.81
C LYS A 100 0.62 -18.86 -10.73
N LYS A 101 1.02 -18.27 -11.86
CA LYS A 101 2.13 -17.30 -11.90
C LYS A 101 1.83 -16.00 -11.15
N THR A 102 0.58 -15.55 -11.16
CA THR A 102 0.14 -14.41 -10.34
C THR A 102 0.31 -14.69 -8.84
N MET A 103 -0.01 -15.91 -8.39
CA MET A 103 0.18 -16.32 -7.00
C MET A 103 1.66 -16.42 -6.61
N GLU A 104 2.50 -17.03 -7.45
CA GLU A 104 3.95 -17.10 -7.23
C GLU A 104 4.57 -15.70 -7.08
N TYR A 105 4.16 -14.74 -7.93
CA TYR A 105 4.64 -13.36 -7.81
C TYR A 105 4.26 -12.75 -6.46
N ARG A 106 3.05 -13.00 -5.96
CA ARG A 106 2.59 -12.50 -4.67
C ARG A 106 3.36 -13.09 -3.50
N GLU A 107 3.62 -14.38 -3.53
CA GLU A 107 4.46 -15.02 -2.52
C GLU A 107 5.89 -14.45 -2.51
N SER A 108 6.43 -14.10 -3.68
CA SER A 108 7.73 -13.44 -3.79
C SER A 108 7.77 -12.05 -3.12
N LEU A 109 6.63 -11.35 -3.06
CA LEU A 109 6.50 -10.02 -2.46
C LEU A 109 6.46 -10.05 -0.93
N ILE A 110 5.95 -11.13 -0.33
CA ILE A 110 5.86 -11.27 1.13
C ILE A 110 7.26 -11.15 1.79
N LYS A 111 8.33 -11.47 1.06
CA LYS A 111 9.72 -11.39 1.53
C LYS A 111 10.38 -10.01 1.33
N LYS A 112 9.82 -9.11 0.53
CA LYS A 112 10.41 -7.78 0.23
C LYS A 112 9.31 -6.75 0.00
N GLN A 113 9.12 -5.79 0.93
CA GLN A 113 8.24 -4.63 0.78
C GLN A 113 8.52 -3.92 -0.55
N SER A 114 7.75 -4.20 -1.59
CA SER A 114 7.95 -3.62 -2.91
C SER A 114 6.62 -3.35 -3.58
N ASN A 115 6.68 -2.49 -4.61
CA ASN A 115 5.52 -1.92 -5.30
C ASN A 115 4.40 -2.94 -5.52
N ASN A 116 3.24 -2.61 -4.95
CA ASN A 116 2.04 -3.43 -5.02
C ASN A 116 1.39 -3.27 -6.40
N VAL A 117 1.82 -4.09 -7.37
CA VAL A 117 1.18 -4.14 -8.69
C VAL A 117 -0.20 -4.79 -8.55
N ALA A 118 -1.23 -4.17 -9.14
CA ALA A 118 -2.58 -4.69 -9.12
C ALA A 118 -2.67 -6.08 -9.77
N HIS A 119 -3.46 -6.98 -9.18
CA HIS A 119 -3.55 -8.38 -9.62
C HIS A 119 -4.04 -8.55 -11.06
N THR A 120 -4.99 -7.72 -11.49
CA THR A 120 -5.51 -7.74 -12.86
C THR A 120 -4.41 -7.50 -13.89
N LYS A 121 -3.46 -6.60 -13.59
CA LYS A 121 -2.31 -6.34 -14.44
C LYS A 121 -1.34 -7.53 -14.48
N LEU A 122 -1.12 -8.20 -13.35
CA LEU A 122 -0.27 -9.38 -13.28
C LEU A 122 -0.84 -10.54 -14.10
N TYR A 123 -2.14 -10.81 -13.93
CA TYR A 123 -2.84 -11.82 -14.71
C TYR A 123 -2.71 -11.56 -16.20
N GLU A 124 -2.97 -10.33 -16.64
CA GLU A 124 -2.89 -9.95 -18.06
C GLU A 124 -1.48 -10.15 -18.64
N ILE A 125 -0.43 -9.75 -17.91
CA ILE A 125 0.97 -9.98 -18.32
C ILE A 125 1.23 -11.47 -18.54
N PHE A 126 0.87 -12.33 -17.57
CA PHE A 126 1.13 -13.76 -17.67
C PHE A 126 0.27 -14.43 -18.73
N TYR A 127 -0.99 -14.00 -18.89
CA TYR A 127 -1.86 -14.49 -19.95
C TYR A 127 -1.24 -14.21 -21.33
N ARG A 128 -0.88 -12.95 -21.63
CA ARG A 128 -0.20 -12.58 -22.88
C ARG A 128 1.10 -13.34 -23.09
N TYR A 129 1.89 -13.47 -22.03
CA TYR A 129 3.15 -14.22 -22.07
C TYR A 129 2.90 -15.66 -22.51
N ARG A 130 1.96 -16.37 -21.88
CA ARG A 130 1.71 -17.78 -22.21
C ARG A 130 1.12 -17.94 -23.61
N THR A 131 0.19 -17.08 -24.01
CA THR A 131 -0.37 -17.07 -25.37
C THR A 131 0.72 -16.91 -26.42
N ALA A 132 1.66 -15.98 -26.21
CA ALA A 132 2.80 -15.78 -27.10
C ALA A 132 3.74 -17.01 -27.16
N VAL A 133 3.99 -17.67 -26.03
CA VAL A 133 4.77 -18.93 -26.03
C VAL A 133 4.08 -19.99 -26.89
N TYR A 134 2.77 -20.18 -26.76
CA TYR A 134 2.02 -21.18 -27.51
C TYR A 134 1.91 -20.85 -29.00
N SER A 135 1.73 -19.58 -29.35
CA SER A 135 1.66 -19.15 -30.75
C SER A 135 3.03 -19.08 -31.43
N GLY A 136 4.12 -19.21 -30.67
CA GLY A 136 5.48 -18.98 -31.17
C GLY A 136 5.82 -17.51 -31.40
N GLU A 137 4.95 -16.58 -30.98
CA GLU A 137 5.20 -15.14 -31.04
C GLU A 137 6.23 -14.72 -29.99
N LYS A 138 7.10 -13.78 -30.35
CA LYS A 138 8.03 -13.15 -29.41
C LYS A 138 7.54 -11.74 -29.09
N LEU A 139 7.00 -11.56 -27.88
CA LEU A 139 6.57 -10.25 -27.38
C LEU A 139 7.72 -9.52 -26.69
N SER A 140 7.79 -8.21 -26.92
CA SER A 140 8.67 -7.32 -26.17
C SER A 140 8.10 -7.04 -24.77
N LEU A 141 8.92 -6.48 -23.88
CA LEU A 141 8.45 -6.03 -22.57
C LEU A 141 7.36 -4.95 -22.67
N ALA A 142 7.44 -4.11 -23.71
CA ALA A 142 6.45 -3.08 -23.98
C ALA A 142 5.10 -3.71 -24.38
N ASP A 143 5.11 -4.71 -25.27
CA ASP A 143 3.89 -5.42 -25.71
C ASP A 143 3.21 -6.15 -24.53
N LEU A 144 4.01 -6.78 -23.66
CA LEU A 144 3.51 -7.42 -22.44
C LEU A 144 2.89 -6.41 -21.45
N GLY A 145 3.38 -5.17 -21.43
CA GLY A 145 2.90 -4.10 -20.57
C GLY A 145 1.82 -3.20 -21.20
N GLU A 146 1.46 -3.42 -22.46
CA GLU A 146 0.62 -2.51 -23.24
C GLU A 146 -0.76 -2.34 -22.60
N GLY A 147 -1.18 -1.09 -22.39
CA GLY A 147 -2.46 -0.76 -21.74
C GLY A 147 -2.48 -0.92 -20.21
N LEU A 148 -1.39 -1.38 -19.58
CA LEU A 148 -1.34 -1.63 -18.13
C LEU A 148 -0.73 -0.50 -17.31
N ASN A 149 -0.26 0.57 -17.95
CA ASN A 149 0.47 1.67 -17.29
C ASN A 149 1.62 1.13 -16.40
N LEU A 150 2.44 0.25 -16.96
CA LEU A 150 3.63 -0.32 -16.34
C LEU A 150 4.82 -0.03 -17.24
N SER A 151 5.94 0.41 -16.65
CA SER A 151 7.18 0.54 -17.40
C SER A 151 7.76 -0.83 -17.76
N ASP A 152 8.54 -0.91 -18.84
CA ASP A 152 9.27 -2.13 -19.23
C ASP A 152 10.09 -2.72 -18.07
N MET A 153 10.66 -1.86 -17.24
CA MET A 153 11.44 -2.27 -16.06
C MET A 153 10.56 -2.98 -15.04
N ASN A 154 9.34 -2.49 -14.79
CA ASN A 154 8.39 -3.15 -13.90
C ASN A 154 7.97 -4.51 -14.45
N VAL A 155 7.67 -4.60 -15.76
CA VAL A 155 7.34 -5.87 -16.42
C VAL A 155 8.50 -6.87 -16.29
N LYS A 156 9.74 -6.44 -16.54
CA LYS A 156 10.94 -7.26 -16.38
C LYS A 156 11.11 -7.78 -14.94
N ILE A 157 10.90 -6.91 -13.94
CA ILE A 157 10.95 -7.30 -12.53
C ILE A 157 9.86 -8.34 -12.22
N ILE A 158 8.65 -8.16 -12.75
CA ILE A 158 7.53 -9.11 -12.58
C ILE A 158 7.91 -10.48 -13.11
N LEU A 159 8.39 -10.58 -14.35
CA LEU A 159 8.79 -11.84 -14.97
C LEU A 159 9.93 -12.52 -14.20
N ASN A 160 11.00 -11.79 -13.89
CA ASN A 160 12.17 -12.35 -13.22
C ASN A 160 11.83 -12.94 -11.84
N ARG A 161 10.85 -12.36 -11.12
CA ARG A 161 10.44 -12.83 -9.80
C ARG A 161 9.72 -14.18 -9.81
N VAL A 162 9.15 -14.57 -10.95
CA VAL A 162 8.49 -15.87 -11.13
C VAL A 162 9.31 -16.83 -12.02
N GLY A 163 10.60 -16.52 -12.19
CA GLY A 163 11.54 -17.34 -12.97
C GLY A 163 11.34 -17.26 -14.48
N LEU A 164 10.65 -16.22 -14.99
CA LEU A 164 10.46 -16.00 -16.42
C LEU A 164 11.46 -14.98 -16.96
N VAL A 165 11.74 -15.07 -18.26
CA VAL A 165 12.70 -14.21 -18.96
C VAL A 165 11.97 -13.46 -20.09
N ALA A 166 12.42 -12.25 -20.41
CA ALA A 166 11.90 -11.52 -21.57
C ALA A 166 12.12 -12.32 -22.86
N MET A 167 11.11 -12.42 -23.72
CA MET A 167 11.21 -13.14 -24.99
C MET A 167 12.07 -12.40 -26.01
N LEU A 168 12.09 -11.06 -25.94
CA LEU A 168 12.98 -10.18 -26.69
C LEU A 168 13.87 -9.39 -25.72
N ASN A 169 15.18 -9.50 -25.88
CA ASN A 169 16.12 -8.59 -25.24
C ASN A 169 16.17 -7.27 -26.01
N ARG A 170 16.35 -6.15 -25.29
CA ARG A 170 16.52 -4.80 -25.88
C ARG A 170 17.58 -4.87 -26.98
N GLY A 171 17.14 -4.74 -28.24
CA GLY A 171 18.01 -4.81 -29.43
C GLY A 171 17.31 -5.39 -30.66
N ASN A 172 16.42 -6.36 -30.49
CA ASN A 172 15.69 -6.95 -31.62
C ASN A 172 14.28 -6.37 -31.71
N ARG A 173 14.12 -5.30 -32.51
CA ARG A 173 12.79 -4.87 -32.97
C ARG A 173 12.14 -6.01 -33.76
N LYS A 174 10.81 -6.16 -33.62
CA LYS A 174 10.00 -7.14 -34.37
C LYS A 174 10.44 -7.17 -35.84
N ILE A 175 10.98 -8.31 -36.28
CA ILE A 175 10.99 -8.63 -37.71
C ILE A 175 9.64 -9.27 -37.95
N SER A 176 8.65 -8.45 -38.33
CA SER A 176 7.43 -8.94 -38.96
C SER A 176 7.84 -9.62 -40.25
N ARG A 177 7.54 -10.92 -40.38
CA ARG A 177 7.47 -11.59 -41.68
C ARG A 177 6.06 -11.45 -42.22
#